data_AF-A0A4Q4CBJ3-F1
#
_entry.id   AF-A0A4Q4CBJ3-F1
#
_cell.length_a   1.000
_cell.length_b   1.000
_cell.length_c   1.000
_cell.angle_alpha   90.00
_cell.angle_beta   90.00
_cell.angle_gamma   90.00
#
_symmetry.space_group_name_H-M   'P 1'
#
loop_
_entity.id
_entity.type
_entity.pdbx_description
1 polymer ?
#
loop_
_entity_poly.entity_id
_entity_poly.type
_entity_poly.pdbx_seq_one_letter_code
_entity_poly.pdbx_strand_id
1 'polypeptide(L)'
;MPNITSLFVTRLYRAGLNDLAKKKVDYTELHQTCDMVAEDDEAGQEWCEANGYPGYTSYASLDDLPWRMPIFGDLEKALDKHVAAFCKDLGFDLGDKKLKCNSLWINILPEGGTHASHIHPHSVISGTTYVAMPEGTSALKLEDPRLPMMMLAPVPLKTAPQELQRFVYVKPSVGEV
;
A
#
# COMPACT_ATOMS: atom_id res chain seq x y z
N MET A 1 -0.63 -1.77 41.49
CA MET A 1 -1.10 -1.30 40.17
C MET A 1 -1.44 -2.52 39.33
N PRO A 2 -2.47 -2.47 38.48
CA PRO A 2 -2.74 -3.56 37.55
C PRO A 2 -1.63 -3.66 36.51
N ASN A 3 -1.36 -4.88 36.04
CA ASN A 3 -0.53 -5.12 34.86
C ASN A 3 -1.45 -5.15 33.63
N ILE A 4 -1.08 -4.42 32.58
CA ILE A 4 -1.85 -4.31 31.33
C ILE A 4 -0.90 -4.67 30.19
N THR A 5 -1.35 -5.54 29.27
CA THR A 5 -0.52 -6.05 28.17
C THR A 5 -1.30 -6.05 26.87
N SER A 6 -0.64 -5.69 25.77
CA SER A 6 -1.22 -5.70 24.42
C SER A 6 -1.18 -7.12 23.83
N LEU A 7 -2.31 -7.58 23.29
CA LEU A 7 -2.45 -8.90 22.66
C LEU A 7 -3.06 -8.74 21.26
N PHE A 8 -2.67 -9.64 20.35
CA PHE A 8 -3.19 -9.70 18.97
C PHE A 8 -2.99 -8.40 18.17
N VAL A 9 -1.74 -7.92 18.15
CA VAL A 9 -1.38 -6.61 17.59
C VAL A 9 -1.36 -6.63 16.06
N THR A 10 -2.04 -5.67 15.43
CA THR A 10 -1.84 -5.35 14.01
C THR A 10 -0.57 -4.49 13.86
N ARG A 11 0.35 -4.91 12.99
CA ARG A 11 1.59 -4.17 12.69
C ARG A 11 1.43 -3.40 11.38
N LEU A 12 1.88 -2.15 11.36
CA LEU A 12 1.98 -1.34 10.16
C LEU A 12 3.47 -1.11 9.87
N TYR A 13 3.92 -1.56 8.70
CA TYR A 13 5.26 -1.30 8.19
C TYR A 13 5.31 0.08 7.51
N ARG A 14 6.36 0.85 7.77
CA ARG A 14 6.67 2.10 7.08
C ARG A 14 8.18 2.27 6.98
N ALA A 15 8.69 2.59 5.81
CA ALA A 15 10.10 2.94 5.60
C ALA A 15 10.28 3.83 4.37
N GLY A 16 11.46 4.39 4.18
CA GLY A 16 11.86 4.88 2.86
C GLY A 16 12.09 3.69 1.93
N LEU A 17 11.50 3.69 0.74
CA LEU A 17 11.67 2.63 -0.25
C LEU A 17 13.15 2.38 -0.56
N ASN A 18 13.94 3.44 -0.64
CA ASN A 18 15.36 3.34 -0.90
C ASN A 18 16.17 2.84 0.30
N ASP A 19 15.62 2.72 1.51
CA ASP A 19 16.38 2.31 2.70
C ASP A 19 16.92 0.87 2.60
N LEU A 20 16.12 -0.04 2.02
CA LEU A 20 16.52 -1.45 1.82
C LEU A 20 16.80 -1.81 0.36
N ALA A 21 16.56 -0.88 -0.57
CA ALA A 21 16.81 -1.09 -2.00
C ALA A 21 18.31 -1.30 -2.27
N LYS A 22 18.66 -2.42 -2.92
CA LYS A 22 20.04 -2.69 -3.36
C LYS A 22 20.48 -1.74 -4.47
N LYS A 23 19.61 -1.56 -5.47
CA LYS A 23 19.72 -0.53 -6.50
C LYS A 23 18.68 0.52 -6.15
N LYS A 24 19.09 1.78 -6.05
CA LYS A 24 18.18 2.88 -5.72
C LYS A 24 17.21 3.06 -6.88
N VAL A 25 15.93 3.22 -6.54
CA VAL A 25 14.89 3.60 -7.49
C VAL A 25 14.94 5.13 -7.62
N ASP A 26 15.06 5.61 -8.85
CA ASP A 26 14.95 7.05 -9.13
C ASP A 26 13.47 7.43 -9.12
N TYR A 27 13.07 8.26 -8.15
CA TYR A 27 11.68 8.64 -7.97
C TYR A 27 11.16 9.53 -9.11
N THR A 28 12.03 10.29 -9.77
CA THR A 28 11.66 11.13 -10.91
C THR A 28 11.37 10.27 -12.13
N GLU A 29 12.26 9.30 -12.42
CA GLU A 29 12.06 8.32 -13.50
C GLU A 29 10.81 7.47 -13.23
N LEU A 30 10.58 7.06 -11.96
CA LEU A 30 9.40 6.27 -11.60
C LEU A 30 8.12 7.06 -11.85
N HIS A 31 8.08 8.33 -11.46
CA HIS A 31 6.93 9.20 -11.72
C HIS A 31 6.65 9.36 -13.21
N GLN A 32 7.67 9.72 -14.00
CA GLN A 32 7.55 9.87 -15.45
C GLN A 32 7.11 8.57 -16.13
N THR A 33 7.58 7.42 -15.64
CA THR A 33 7.19 6.11 -16.17
C THR A 33 5.74 5.79 -15.83
N CYS A 34 5.26 6.14 -14.64
CA CYS A 34 3.84 5.97 -14.28
C CYS A 34 2.93 6.79 -15.21
N ASP A 35 3.28 8.06 -15.46
CA ASP A 35 2.50 8.94 -16.33
C ASP A 35 2.48 8.40 -17.77
N MET A 36 3.64 8.05 -18.32
CA MET A 36 3.75 7.47 -19.67
C MET A 36 2.94 6.17 -19.81
N VAL A 37 3.03 5.26 -18.83
CA VAL A 37 2.24 4.01 -18.87
C VAL A 37 0.74 4.30 -18.85
N ALA A 38 0.31 5.25 -18.03
CA ALA A 38 -1.10 5.61 -17.94
C ALA A 38 -1.61 6.27 -19.22
N GLU A 39 -0.79 7.10 -19.88
CA GLU A 39 -1.11 7.75 -21.16
C GLU A 39 -1.22 6.74 -22.33
N ASP A 40 -0.35 5.73 -22.36
CA ASP A 40 -0.29 4.74 -23.45
C ASP A 40 -1.28 3.56 -23.28
N ASP A 41 -1.75 3.29 -22.05
CA ASP A 41 -2.64 2.16 -21.73
C ASP A 41 -4.13 2.48 -22.01
N GLU A 42 -4.49 2.57 -23.29
CA GLU A 42 -5.87 2.83 -23.75
C GLU A 42 -6.87 1.83 -23.15
N ALA A 43 -6.51 0.55 -23.05
CA ALA A 43 -7.38 -0.49 -22.48
C ALA A 43 -7.67 -0.25 -20.98
N GLY A 44 -6.66 0.17 -20.22
CA GLY A 44 -6.82 0.56 -18.81
C GLY A 44 -7.69 1.80 -18.65
N GLN A 45 -7.52 2.80 -19.52
CA GLN A 45 -8.35 4.02 -19.53
C GLN A 45 -9.83 3.69 -19.81
N GLU A 46 -10.10 2.93 -20.88
CA GLU A 46 -11.46 2.50 -21.23
C GLU A 46 -12.11 1.69 -20.10
N TRP A 47 -11.35 0.80 -19.46
CA TRP A 47 -11.84 0.03 -18.32
C TRP A 47 -12.20 0.94 -17.14
N CYS A 48 -11.36 1.93 -16.83
CA CYS A 48 -11.62 2.87 -15.74
C CYS A 48 -12.90 3.66 -16.00
N GLU A 49 -13.09 4.18 -17.21
CA GLU A 49 -14.31 4.90 -17.60
C GLU A 49 -15.55 4.00 -17.52
N ALA A 50 -15.49 2.80 -18.11
CA ALA A 50 -16.62 1.87 -18.14
C ALA A 50 -17.06 1.40 -16.74
N ASN A 51 -16.13 1.36 -15.77
CA ASN A 51 -16.41 0.92 -14.40
C ASN A 51 -16.59 2.09 -13.42
N GLY A 52 -16.55 3.34 -13.88
CA GLY A 52 -16.62 4.51 -13.00
C GLY A 52 -15.50 4.57 -11.97
N TYR A 53 -14.32 4.05 -12.33
CA TYR A 53 -13.14 4.08 -11.47
C TYR A 53 -12.63 5.53 -11.37
N PRO A 54 -12.39 6.06 -10.16
CA PRO A 54 -11.89 7.43 -10.02
C PRO A 54 -10.41 7.48 -10.41
N GLY A 55 -10.11 8.14 -11.52
CA GLY A 55 -8.75 8.26 -12.05
C GLY A 55 -8.34 7.09 -12.93
N TYR A 56 -7.09 6.67 -12.80
CA TYR A 56 -6.52 5.57 -13.58
C TYR A 56 -5.98 4.47 -12.67
N THR A 57 -6.21 3.22 -13.07
CA THR A 57 -5.48 2.06 -12.56
C THR A 57 -5.06 1.13 -13.68
N SER A 58 -3.84 0.61 -13.59
CA SER A 58 -3.35 -0.43 -14.50
C SER A 58 -3.77 -1.85 -14.09
N TYR A 59 -4.53 -2.00 -12.98
CA TYR A 59 -4.81 -3.30 -12.35
C TYR A 59 -5.53 -4.28 -13.28
N ALA A 60 -6.44 -3.78 -14.13
CA ALA A 60 -7.25 -4.60 -15.02
C ALA A 60 -6.63 -4.81 -16.41
N SER A 61 -5.54 -4.09 -16.73
CA SER A 61 -4.97 -4.01 -18.08
C SER A 61 -3.54 -4.56 -18.17
N LEU A 62 -2.73 -4.42 -17.13
CA LEU A 62 -1.30 -4.79 -17.14
C LEU A 62 -0.94 -5.69 -15.94
N ASP A 63 -0.44 -6.89 -16.21
CA ASP A 63 -0.01 -7.88 -15.21
C ASP A 63 1.51 -8.14 -15.20
N ASP A 64 2.26 -7.48 -16.08
CA ASP A 64 3.67 -7.73 -16.38
C ASP A 64 4.56 -6.47 -16.28
N LEU A 65 4.13 -5.44 -15.53
CA LEU A 65 4.86 -4.17 -15.37
C LEU A 65 6.38 -4.33 -15.08
N PRO A 66 6.82 -5.20 -14.14
CA PRO A 66 8.25 -5.40 -13.87
C PRO A 66 9.04 -5.98 -15.05
N TRP A 67 8.36 -6.69 -15.96
CA TRP A 67 8.96 -7.23 -17.17
C TRP A 67 9.01 -6.19 -18.31
N ARG A 68 7.96 -5.37 -18.44
CA ARG A 68 7.86 -4.33 -19.48
C ARG A 68 8.83 -3.18 -19.26
N MET A 69 8.95 -2.70 -18.02
CA MET A 69 9.72 -1.50 -17.68
C MET A 69 10.78 -1.82 -16.63
N PRO A 70 12.08 -1.61 -16.92
CA PRO A 70 13.16 -1.92 -15.99
C PRO A 70 13.02 -1.31 -14.60
N ILE A 71 12.46 -0.09 -14.49
CA ILE A 71 12.27 0.59 -13.21
C ILE A 71 11.29 -0.13 -12.28
N PHE A 72 10.23 -0.76 -12.82
CA PHE A 72 9.32 -1.59 -12.01
C PHE A 72 9.99 -2.90 -11.58
N GLY A 73 10.90 -3.44 -12.37
CA GLY A 73 11.74 -4.58 -11.97
C GLY A 73 12.73 -4.25 -10.86
N ASP A 74 13.22 -3.01 -10.80
CA ASP A 74 14.04 -2.53 -9.69
C ASP A 74 13.20 -2.22 -8.44
N LEU A 75 11.99 -1.66 -8.64
CA LEU A 75 11.01 -1.46 -7.58
C LEU A 75 10.63 -2.79 -6.92
N GLU A 76 10.26 -3.80 -7.69
CA GLU A 76 9.88 -5.13 -7.17
C GLU A 76 11.00 -5.73 -6.30
N LYS A 77 12.26 -5.65 -6.75
CA LYS A 77 13.41 -6.12 -5.97
C LYS A 77 13.63 -5.34 -4.68
N ALA A 78 13.31 -4.04 -4.65
CA ALA A 78 13.33 -3.25 -3.43
C ALA A 78 12.20 -3.69 -2.48
N LEU A 79 10.98 -3.81 -2.99
CA LEU A 79 9.81 -4.27 -2.24
C LEU A 79 10.03 -5.68 -1.63
N ASP A 80 10.66 -6.60 -2.36
CA ASP A 80 11.05 -7.92 -1.85
C ASP A 80 11.90 -7.84 -0.56
N LYS A 81 12.74 -6.80 -0.41
CA LYS A 81 13.54 -6.58 0.81
C LYS A 81 12.69 -6.06 1.96
N HIS A 82 11.79 -5.13 1.68
CA HIS A 82 10.85 -4.61 2.66
C HIS A 82 9.90 -5.70 3.17
N VAL A 83 9.30 -6.47 2.26
CA VAL A 83 8.41 -7.60 2.60
C VAL A 83 9.15 -8.66 3.40
N ALA A 84 10.38 -9.02 3.03
CA ALA A 84 11.18 -9.97 3.80
C ALA A 84 11.50 -9.46 5.22
N ALA A 85 11.84 -8.17 5.35
CA ALA A 85 12.06 -7.55 6.66
C ALA A 85 10.77 -7.54 7.51
N PHE A 86 9.63 -7.24 6.88
CA PHE A 86 8.36 -7.21 7.58
C PHE A 86 7.87 -8.60 7.98
N CYS A 87 8.06 -9.62 7.15
CA CYS A 87 7.76 -11.03 7.52
C CYS A 87 8.57 -11.48 8.74
N LYS A 88 9.82 -11.01 8.86
CA LYS A 88 10.66 -11.27 10.05
C LYS A 88 10.10 -10.59 11.30
N ASP A 89 9.64 -9.35 11.19
CA ASP A 89 9.00 -8.62 12.30
C ASP A 89 7.68 -9.29 12.74
N LEU A 90 6.88 -9.76 11.78
CA LEU A 90 5.64 -10.50 12.01
C LEU A 90 5.86 -11.91 12.58
N GLY A 91 7.09 -12.42 12.54
CA GLY A 91 7.42 -13.76 13.03
C GLY A 91 6.81 -14.89 12.21
N PHE A 92 6.61 -14.71 10.90
CA PHE A 92 6.09 -15.77 10.04
C PHE A 92 7.09 -16.92 9.87
N ASP A 93 6.60 -18.15 10.05
CA ASP A 93 7.31 -19.35 9.64
C ASP A 93 7.05 -19.61 8.15
N LEU A 94 8.02 -19.25 7.31
CA LEU A 94 7.96 -19.45 5.86
C LEU A 94 8.69 -20.73 5.41
N GLY A 95 9.27 -21.51 6.34
CA GLY A 95 10.15 -22.63 6.01
C GLY A 95 11.31 -22.21 5.10
N ASP A 96 11.46 -22.88 3.96
CA ASP A 96 12.46 -22.61 2.92
C ASP A 96 11.95 -21.64 1.82
N LYS A 97 10.70 -21.18 1.93
CA LYS A 97 10.04 -20.33 0.94
C LYS A 97 10.18 -18.84 1.25
N LYS A 98 9.84 -18.03 0.26
CA LYS A 98 9.74 -16.57 0.35
C LYS A 98 8.41 -16.14 -0.25
N LEU A 99 7.84 -15.07 0.29
CA LEU A 99 6.77 -14.37 -0.41
C LEU A 99 7.32 -13.78 -1.70
N LYS A 100 6.48 -13.76 -2.73
CA LYS A 100 6.76 -13.16 -4.03
C LYS A 100 5.65 -12.19 -4.36
N CYS A 101 5.97 -11.14 -5.11
CA CYS A 101 4.94 -10.26 -5.66
C CYS A 101 4.03 -11.07 -6.59
N ASN A 102 2.71 -10.97 -6.36
CA ASN A 102 1.69 -11.59 -7.20
C ASN A 102 1.05 -10.57 -8.15
N SER A 103 0.90 -9.33 -7.68
CA SER A 103 0.26 -8.27 -8.44
C SER A 103 0.89 -6.94 -8.05
N LEU A 104 1.19 -6.13 -9.06
CA LEU A 104 1.74 -4.78 -8.94
C LEU A 104 1.05 -3.92 -9.98
N TRP A 105 0.50 -2.78 -9.56
CA TRP A 105 -0.26 -1.90 -10.43
C TRP A 105 -0.05 -0.43 -10.07
N ILE A 106 -0.35 0.44 -11.02
CA ILE A 106 -0.28 1.90 -10.87
C ILE A 106 -1.66 2.42 -10.46
N ASN A 107 -1.67 3.47 -9.64
CA ASN A 107 -2.84 4.28 -9.36
C ASN A 107 -2.49 5.75 -9.54
N ILE A 108 -3.27 6.45 -10.36
CA ILE A 108 -3.20 7.90 -10.51
C ILE A 108 -4.57 8.46 -10.15
N LEU A 109 -4.66 9.13 -9.00
CA LEU A 109 -5.90 9.60 -8.43
C LEU A 109 -6.02 11.12 -8.61
N PRO A 110 -7.03 11.62 -9.35
CA PRO A 110 -7.25 13.04 -9.49
C PRO A 110 -7.82 13.64 -8.19
N GLU A 111 -7.89 14.98 -8.14
CA GLU A 111 -8.55 15.68 -7.05
C GLU A 111 -9.99 15.16 -6.84
N GLY A 112 -10.34 14.90 -5.57
CA GLY A 112 -11.64 14.34 -5.19
C GLY A 112 -11.79 12.82 -5.42
N GLY A 113 -10.83 12.17 -6.07
CA GLY A 113 -10.82 10.71 -6.21
C GLY A 113 -10.68 10.01 -4.85
N THR A 114 -11.40 8.90 -4.67
CA THR A 114 -11.33 8.09 -3.44
C THR A 114 -11.49 6.61 -3.76
N HIS A 115 -10.84 5.75 -2.98
CA HIS A 115 -11.11 4.32 -3.02
C HIS A 115 -11.99 3.92 -1.83
N ALA A 116 -12.99 3.09 -2.09
CA ALA A 116 -13.82 2.52 -1.04
C ALA A 116 -13.00 1.60 -0.11
N SER A 117 -13.52 1.37 1.10
CA SER A 117 -12.93 0.39 2.03
C SER A 117 -12.91 -0.99 1.38
N HIS A 118 -11.75 -1.64 1.37
CA HIS A 118 -11.56 -2.96 0.79
C HIS A 118 -10.40 -3.69 1.46
N ILE A 119 -10.32 -5.00 1.22
CA ILE A 119 -9.18 -5.86 1.52
C ILE A 119 -8.64 -6.45 0.22
N HIS A 120 -7.47 -7.10 0.26
CA HIS A 120 -6.91 -7.82 -0.89
C HIS A 120 -7.07 -9.32 -0.68
N PRO A 121 -8.10 -9.96 -1.27
CA PRO A 121 -8.32 -11.39 -1.11
C PRO A 121 -7.13 -12.19 -1.63
N HIS A 122 -6.86 -13.33 -0.99
CA HIS A 122 -5.80 -14.27 -1.39
C HIS A 122 -4.35 -13.72 -1.33
N SER A 123 -4.16 -12.57 -0.69
CA SER A 123 -2.83 -11.96 -0.44
C SER A 123 -2.41 -12.12 1.02
N VAL A 124 -1.10 -12.28 1.26
CA VAL A 124 -0.52 -12.35 2.62
C VAL A 124 -0.11 -10.96 3.10
N ILE A 125 0.59 -10.21 2.26
CA ILE A 125 1.05 -8.84 2.51
C ILE A 125 0.59 -7.97 1.35
N SER A 126 0.06 -6.80 1.68
CA SER A 126 -0.30 -5.74 0.75
C SER A 126 0.40 -4.45 1.17
N GLY A 127 0.73 -3.59 0.22
CA GLY A 127 1.43 -2.35 0.49
C GLY A 127 1.34 -1.37 -0.68
N THR A 128 1.78 -0.14 -0.44
CA THR A 128 1.74 0.93 -1.42
C THR A 128 3.01 1.77 -1.29
N THR A 129 3.71 2.00 -2.39
CA THR A 129 4.76 3.03 -2.46
C THR A 129 4.16 4.32 -3.02
N TYR A 130 4.57 5.47 -2.49
CA TYR A 130 4.00 6.78 -2.87
C TYR A 130 4.93 7.51 -3.84
N VAL A 131 4.46 7.76 -5.07
CA VAL A 131 5.28 8.30 -6.17
C VAL A 131 5.17 9.82 -6.27
N ALA A 132 3.95 10.35 -6.19
CA ALA A 132 3.66 11.77 -6.15
C ALA A 132 2.55 12.04 -5.13
N MET A 133 2.71 13.11 -4.34
CA MET A 133 1.77 13.48 -3.27
C MET A 133 1.54 15.00 -3.31
N PRO A 134 0.60 15.48 -4.14
CA PRO A 134 0.21 16.89 -4.16
C PRO A 134 -0.18 17.41 -2.77
N GLU A 135 -0.07 18.73 -2.56
CA GLU A 135 -0.55 19.36 -1.34
C GLU A 135 -2.05 19.06 -1.14
N GLY A 136 -2.46 18.73 0.08
CA GLY A 136 -3.84 18.38 0.39
C GLY A 136 -4.21 16.91 0.15
N THR A 137 -3.29 16.07 -0.32
CA THR A 137 -3.53 14.62 -0.47
C THR A 137 -3.97 13.99 0.86
N SER A 138 -5.02 13.18 0.80
CA SER A 138 -5.60 12.54 1.99
C SER A 138 -4.69 11.44 2.54
N ALA A 139 -4.84 11.18 3.84
CA ALA A 139 -4.14 10.10 4.52
C ALA A 139 -4.69 8.72 4.12
N LEU A 140 -3.84 7.70 4.12
CA LEU A 140 -4.29 6.31 4.13
C LEU A 140 -5.05 6.05 5.44
N LYS A 141 -6.31 5.63 5.34
CA LYS A 141 -7.17 5.33 6.48
C LYS A 141 -7.24 3.81 6.66
N LEU A 142 -6.75 3.32 7.80
CA LEU A 142 -6.83 1.92 8.21
C LEU A 142 -7.97 1.74 9.21
N GLU A 143 -8.78 0.71 9.03
CA GLU A 143 -9.91 0.35 9.90
C GLU A 143 -9.54 -0.83 10.81
N ASP A 144 -9.94 -0.77 12.09
CA ASP A 144 -9.68 -1.87 13.05
C ASP A 144 -10.38 -3.16 12.57
N PRO A 145 -9.65 -4.27 12.40
CA PRO A 145 -10.23 -5.53 11.93
C PRO A 145 -11.29 -6.10 12.89
N ARG A 146 -11.32 -5.63 14.15
CA ARG A 146 -12.31 -6.03 15.16
C ARG A 146 -13.53 -5.12 15.18
N LEU A 147 -13.58 -4.06 14.36
CA LEU A 147 -14.71 -3.13 14.30
C LEU A 147 -16.08 -3.83 14.25
N PRO A 148 -16.33 -4.87 13.42
CA PRO A 148 -17.62 -5.56 13.40
C PRO A 148 -17.95 -6.32 14.69
N MET A 149 -16.96 -6.58 15.55
CA MET A 149 -17.14 -7.23 16.86
C MET A 149 -17.42 -6.23 17.99
N MET A 150 -17.31 -4.92 17.71
CA MET A 150 -17.39 -3.84 18.69
C MET A 150 -18.75 -3.11 18.70
N MET A 151 -19.82 -3.75 18.23
CA MET A 151 -21.15 -3.12 18.04
C MET A 151 -21.76 -2.51 19.31
N LEU A 152 -21.48 -3.09 20.48
CA LEU A 152 -21.91 -2.57 21.79
C LEU A 152 -20.76 -1.95 22.60
N ALA A 153 -19.53 -1.94 22.07
CA ALA A 153 -18.41 -1.33 22.76
C ALA A 153 -18.51 0.20 22.66
N PRO A 154 -18.32 0.96 23.75
CA PRO A 154 -18.23 2.40 23.70
C PRO A 154 -17.11 2.88 22.77
N VAL A 155 -17.31 4.04 22.13
CA VAL A 155 -16.30 4.64 21.25
C VAL A 155 -15.09 5.09 22.11
N PRO A 156 -13.85 4.79 21.70
CA PRO A 156 -12.66 5.30 22.38
C PRO A 156 -12.63 6.84 22.44
N LEU A 157 -11.98 7.38 23.47
CA LEU A 157 -11.71 8.82 23.53
C LEU A 157 -10.84 9.25 22.34
N LYS A 158 -11.05 10.47 21.84
CA LYS A 158 -10.20 11.07 20.79
C LYS A 158 -8.72 11.16 21.20
N THR A 159 -8.44 11.21 22.49
CA THR A 159 -7.10 11.29 23.09
C THR A 159 -6.54 9.93 23.49
N ALA A 160 -7.26 8.83 23.25
CA ALA A 160 -6.75 7.50 23.53
C ALA A 160 -5.51 7.20 22.64
N PRO A 161 -4.55 6.40 23.13
CA PRO A 161 -3.39 5.95 22.34
C PRO A 161 -3.79 5.41 20.98
N GLN A 162 -2.92 5.58 19.97
CA GLN A 162 -3.20 5.20 18.58
C GLN A 162 -3.57 3.72 18.45
N GLU A 163 -2.92 2.83 19.19
CA GLU A 163 -3.18 1.40 19.21
C GLU A 163 -4.57 1.00 19.75
N LEU A 164 -5.31 1.95 20.34
CA LEU A 164 -6.69 1.77 20.79
C LEU A 164 -7.72 2.48 19.89
N GLN A 165 -7.28 3.23 18.89
CA GLN A 165 -8.18 3.91 17.96
C GLN A 165 -8.78 2.90 16.97
N ARG A 166 -10.06 3.11 16.60
CA ARG A 166 -10.75 2.27 15.60
C ARG A 166 -10.35 2.60 14.16
N PHE A 167 -9.77 3.78 13.95
CA PHE A 167 -9.27 4.24 12.66
C PHE A 167 -7.91 4.90 12.84
N VAL A 168 -6.95 4.53 11.99
CA VAL A 168 -5.62 5.13 11.96
C VAL A 168 -5.42 5.84 10.63
N TYR A 169 -4.95 7.09 10.67
CA TYR A 169 -4.71 7.91 9.50
C TYR A 169 -3.20 8.09 9.31
N VAL A 170 -2.68 7.63 8.18
CA VAL A 170 -1.26 7.68 7.86
C VAL A 170 -1.05 8.67 6.73
N LYS A 171 -0.24 9.71 6.97
CA LYS A 171 0.22 10.63 5.94
C LYS A 171 1.62 10.20 5.48
N PRO A 172 1.74 9.59 4.31
CA PRO A 172 3.02 9.17 3.77
C PRO A 172 3.72 10.32 3.04
N SER A 173 5.03 10.17 2.86
CA SER A 173 5.85 11.06 2.05
C SER A 173 6.18 10.38 0.70
N VAL A 174 6.53 11.16 -0.32
CA VAL A 174 7.06 10.61 -1.58
C VAL A 174 8.27 9.73 -1.29
N GLY A 175 8.27 8.53 -1.87
CA GLY A 175 9.31 7.52 -1.67
C GLY A 175 9.18 6.71 -0.38
N GLU A 176 8.09 6.84 0.39
CA GLU A 176 7.75 5.89 1.45
C GLU A 176 7.09 4.62 0.88
N VAL A 177 7.27 3.51 1.59
CA VAL A 177 6.61 2.20 1.42
C VAL A 177 6.08 1.67 2.74
#